data_AF-A0A1B6CXP5-F1
#
_entry.id   AF-A0A1B6CXP5-F1
#
_cell.length_a   1.000
_cell.length_b   1.000
_cell.length_c   1.000
_cell.angle_alpha   90.00
_cell.angle_beta   90.00
_cell.angle_gamma   90.00
#
_symmetry.space_group_name_H-M   'P 1'
#
loop_
_entity.id
_entity.type
_entity.pdbx_description
1 polymer ?
#
loop_
_entity_poly.entity_id
_entity_poly.type
_entity_poly.pdbx_seq_one_letter_code
_entity_poly.pdbx_strand_id
1 'polypeptide(L)'
;MPLPLRTLYLSDNPHLESIKLKESFNLKYLEIANIAFKTLPELGVLPNLIELNLTHSKFTTVSIMQLSSLCRLKKIDLSKPIFENNNCDCYKFLTWAKAKHINYGNFTCTSLVNPDSFKCHINKTEEENFIKCLKVEPKMYISRYIIFSSILIGIVAVCLIICCLCRRRSLRKKKAKSRKKIVQQTSQEKKLTTTIY
;
A
#
# COMPACT_ATOMS: atom_id res chain seq x y z
N MET A 1 -9.22 -13.87 -3.75
CA MET A 1 -7.83 -13.41 -3.55
C MET A 1 -7.73 -12.78 -2.16
N PRO A 2 -6.73 -13.14 -1.34
CA PRO A 2 -6.65 -12.65 0.04
C PRO A 2 -6.37 -11.15 0.07
N LEU A 3 -6.94 -10.48 1.06
CA LEU A 3 -6.66 -9.07 1.34
C LEU A 3 -5.17 -8.87 1.63
N PRO A 4 -4.59 -7.70 1.31
CA PRO A 4 -3.20 -7.44 1.65
C PRO A 4 -3.01 -7.54 3.17
N LEU A 5 -1.98 -8.29 3.58
CA LEU A 5 -1.66 -8.54 4.98
C LEU A 5 -1.38 -7.22 5.70
N ARG A 6 -2.15 -6.94 6.77
CA ARG A 6 -2.01 -5.71 7.58
C ARG A 6 -1.44 -5.99 8.96
N THR A 7 -1.67 -7.17 9.48
CA THR A 7 -1.30 -7.58 10.83
C THR A 7 -0.70 -8.98 10.72
N LEU A 8 0.46 -9.18 11.33
CA LEU A 8 1.14 -10.47 11.37
C LEU A 8 1.61 -10.75 12.79
N TYR A 9 1.19 -11.90 13.33
CA TYR A 9 1.64 -12.42 14.61
C TYR A 9 2.54 -13.63 14.34
N LEU A 10 3.78 -13.60 14.81
CA LEU A 10 4.76 -14.68 14.66
C LEU A 10 5.15 -15.31 16.01
N SER A 11 4.30 -15.13 17.02
CA SER A 11 4.53 -15.61 18.37
C SER A 11 4.55 -17.14 18.43
N ASP A 12 5.39 -17.68 19.32
CA ASP A 12 5.49 -19.13 19.60
C ASP A 12 5.88 -20.00 18.40
N ASN A 13 6.80 -19.51 17.56
CA ASN A 13 7.38 -20.27 16.45
C ASN A 13 8.86 -20.63 16.73
N PRO A 14 9.15 -21.64 17.58
CA PRO A 14 10.51 -21.94 18.00
C PRO A 14 11.42 -22.48 16.89
N HIS A 15 10.84 -23.06 15.83
CA HIS A 15 11.55 -23.59 14.67
C HIS A 15 11.67 -22.58 13.51
N LEU A 16 11.23 -21.33 13.70
CA LEU A 16 11.34 -20.32 12.67
C LEU A 16 12.81 -19.91 12.55
N GLU A 17 13.42 -20.22 11.40
CA GLU A 17 14.85 -19.94 11.15
C GLU A 17 15.08 -18.62 10.41
N SER A 18 14.08 -18.14 9.66
CA SER A 18 14.15 -16.84 8.99
C SER A 18 12.78 -16.21 8.78
N ILE A 19 12.76 -14.87 8.74
CA ILE A 19 11.55 -14.08 8.46
C ILE A 19 11.85 -13.24 7.21
N LYS A 20 11.12 -13.48 6.12
CA LYS A 20 11.29 -12.74 4.85
C LYS A 20 10.03 -11.94 4.57
N LEU A 21 9.99 -10.67 5.00
CA LEU A 21 8.83 -9.79 4.83
C LEU A 21 9.01 -8.71 3.75
N LYS A 22 10.06 -8.80 2.91
CA LYS A 22 10.46 -7.80 1.92
C LYS A 22 9.34 -7.32 0.96
N GLU A 23 8.28 -8.10 0.78
CA GLU A 23 7.13 -7.75 -0.08
C GLU A 23 5.85 -7.37 0.70
N SER A 24 5.90 -7.35 2.03
CA SER A 24 4.76 -7.06 2.91
C SER A 24 4.54 -5.56 3.07
N PHE A 25 4.45 -4.82 1.96
CA PHE A 25 4.32 -3.36 1.95
C PHE A 25 3.08 -2.84 2.67
N ASN A 26 2.04 -3.65 2.82
CA ASN A 26 0.79 -3.26 3.47
C ASN A 26 0.75 -3.57 4.97
N LEU A 27 1.80 -4.21 5.50
CA LEU A 27 1.88 -4.60 6.90
C LEU A 27 1.97 -3.34 7.76
N LYS A 28 1.06 -3.23 8.72
CA LYS A 28 0.95 -2.13 9.68
C LYS A 28 1.36 -2.55 11.08
N TYR A 29 1.13 -3.80 11.43
CA TYR A 29 1.45 -4.37 12.74
C TYR A 29 2.21 -5.68 12.57
N LEU A 30 3.31 -5.82 13.32
CA LEU A 30 4.12 -7.02 13.38
C LEU A 30 4.41 -7.36 14.84
N GLU A 31 4.04 -8.55 15.26
CA GLU A 31 4.47 -9.13 16.54
C GLU A 31 5.43 -10.28 16.30
N ILE A 32 6.58 -10.21 16.97
CA ILE A 32 7.58 -11.26 17.02
C ILE A 32 7.88 -11.51 18.50
N ALA A 33 7.32 -12.57 19.04
CA ALA A 33 7.46 -12.98 20.45
C ALA A 33 7.86 -14.46 20.55
N ASN A 34 8.57 -14.83 21.62
CA ASN A 34 8.90 -16.23 21.96
C ASN A 34 9.42 -17.09 20.78
N ILE A 35 10.35 -16.51 20.02
CA ILE A 35 11.06 -17.19 18.93
C ILE A 35 12.51 -17.48 19.34
N ALA A 36 13.18 -18.40 18.63
CA ALA A 36 14.53 -18.84 18.97
C ALA A 36 15.65 -17.81 18.67
N PHE A 37 15.35 -16.72 17.96
CA PHE A 37 16.38 -15.74 17.59
C PHE A 37 16.89 -14.94 18.79
N LYS A 38 18.22 -14.82 18.90
CA LYS A 38 18.88 -13.91 19.84
C LYS A 38 19.00 -12.49 19.29
N THR A 39 18.88 -12.32 17.98
CA THR A 39 18.94 -11.02 17.30
C THR A 39 17.70 -10.85 16.43
N LEU A 40 17.19 -9.63 16.29
CA LEU A 40 16.10 -9.38 15.34
C LEU A 40 16.59 -9.77 13.93
N PRO A 41 15.87 -10.60 13.16
CA PRO A 41 16.28 -10.93 11.79
C PRO A 41 16.06 -9.74 10.86
N GLU A 42 16.68 -9.79 9.69
CA GLU A 42 16.46 -8.77 8.66
C GLU A 42 15.03 -8.90 8.08
N LEU A 43 14.13 -8.00 8.49
CA LEU A 43 12.73 -7.99 8.04
C LEU A 43 12.57 -7.48 6.59
N GLY A 44 13.58 -6.77 6.08
CA GLY A 44 13.51 -5.99 4.85
C GLY A 44 12.89 -4.61 5.06
N VAL A 45 12.55 -3.92 3.97
CA VAL A 45 11.94 -2.59 4.01
C VAL A 45 10.43 -2.72 4.17
N LEU A 46 9.90 -2.26 5.31
CA LEU A 46 8.47 -2.28 5.63
C LEU A 46 7.96 -0.85 5.77
N PRO A 47 7.71 -0.15 4.65
CA PRO A 47 7.52 1.30 4.66
C PRO A 47 6.20 1.74 5.28
N ASN A 48 5.25 0.84 5.53
CA ASN A 48 3.98 1.15 6.18
C ASN A 48 3.80 0.49 7.55
N LEU A 49 4.86 -0.13 8.10
CA LEU A 49 4.80 -0.67 9.45
C LEU A 49 4.67 0.48 10.45
N ILE A 50 3.66 0.41 11.31
CA ILE A 50 3.32 1.43 12.30
C ILE A 50 3.72 0.94 13.70
N GLU A 51 3.51 -0.34 13.97
CA GLU A 51 3.73 -0.93 15.29
C GLU A 51 4.55 -2.22 15.17
N LEU A 52 5.58 -2.31 16.01
CA LEU A 52 6.43 -3.48 16.15
C LEU A 52 6.42 -3.95 17.61
N ASN A 53 5.92 -5.16 17.85
CA ASN A 53 5.88 -5.76 19.17
C ASN A 53 6.98 -6.83 19.28
N LEU A 54 7.98 -6.59 20.12
CA LEU A 54 9.07 -7.50 20.46
C LEU A 54 9.02 -7.94 21.94
N THR A 55 7.86 -7.83 22.59
CA THR A 55 7.67 -8.30 23.97
C THR A 55 7.81 -9.81 24.06
N HIS A 56 8.24 -10.31 25.22
CA HIS A 56 8.45 -11.75 25.49
C HIS A 56 9.39 -12.44 24.49
N SER A 57 10.30 -11.68 23.87
CA SER A 57 11.34 -12.20 22.99
C SER A 57 12.67 -12.32 23.71
N LYS A 58 13.47 -13.32 23.30
CA LYS A 58 14.83 -13.56 23.80
C LYS A 58 15.88 -12.73 23.05
N PHE A 59 15.46 -11.65 22.40
CA PHE A 59 16.36 -10.75 21.69
C PHE A 59 17.31 -10.08 22.69
N THR A 60 18.59 -10.12 22.39
CA THR A 60 19.65 -9.49 23.19
C THR A 60 20.12 -8.18 22.58
N THR A 61 19.89 -7.97 21.28
CA THR A 61 20.25 -6.74 20.54
C THR A 61 19.30 -6.47 19.37
N VAL A 62 19.04 -5.18 19.10
CA VAL A 62 18.35 -4.68 17.89
C VAL A 62 19.18 -3.55 17.28
N SER A 63 19.50 -3.61 15.99
CA SER A 63 20.33 -2.56 15.36
C SER A 63 19.48 -1.40 14.79
N ILE A 64 20.04 -0.19 14.77
CA ILE A 64 19.42 0.95 14.07
C ILE A 64 19.35 0.69 12.56
N MET A 65 20.32 -0.04 12.00
CA MET A 65 20.27 -0.45 10.60
C MET A 65 18.95 -1.16 10.26
N GLN A 66 18.48 -2.05 11.13
CA GLN A 66 17.20 -2.75 10.94
C GLN A 66 16.00 -1.83 11.15
N LEU A 67 16.00 -1.02 12.21
CA LEU A 67 14.90 -0.11 12.53
C LEU A 67 14.74 1.01 11.50
N SER A 68 15.84 1.48 10.89
CA SER A 68 15.82 2.50 9.85
C SER A 68 15.02 2.08 8.60
N SER A 69 14.90 0.77 8.36
CA SER A 69 14.07 0.20 7.28
C SER A 69 12.56 0.19 7.59
N LEU A 70 12.16 0.65 8.77
CA LEU A 70 10.80 0.77 9.27
C LEU A 70 10.41 2.26 9.40
N CYS A 71 10.57 3.01 8.31
CA CYS A 71 10.59 4.48 8.33
C CYS A 71 9.28 5.18 8.73
N ARG A 72 8.18 4.45 8.89
CA ARG A 72 6.89 4.97 9.38
C ARG A 72 6.46 4.37 10.72
N LEU A 73 7.37 3.67 11.40
CA LEU A 73 7.15 3.14 12.73
C LEU A 73 6.76 4.29 13.67
N LYS A 74 5.81 4.02 14.57
CA LYS A 74 5.33 4.96 15.59
C LYS A 74 5.41 4.36 16.99
N LYS A 75 5.36 3.04 17.10
CA LYS A 75 5.42 2.33 18.37
C LYS A 75 6.32 1.10 18.26
N ILE A 76 7.16 0.92 19.27
CA ILE A 76 7.94 -0.29 19.44
C ILE A 76 7.82 -0.76 20.89
N ASP A 77 7.31 -1.97 21.10
CA ASP A 77 7.25 -2.57 22.42
C ASP A 77 8.45 -3.51 22.58
N LEU A 78 9.30 -3.27 23.57
CA LEU A 78 10.58 -3.96 23.78
C LEU A 78 10.55 -4.81 25.05
N SER A 79 11.25 -5.95 25.03
CA SER A 79 11.55 -6.73 26.24
C SER A 79 12.81 -6.21 26.93
N LYS A 80 12.87 -6.19 28.26
CA LYS A 80 14.19 -6.14 28.92
C LYS A 80 14.80 -7.55 28.84
N PRO A 81 16.06 -7.72 28.43
CA PRO A 81 17.10 -6.69 28.34
C PRO A 81 17.73 -6.51 26.94
N ILE A 82 16.94 -6.06 25.96
CA ILE A 82 17.28 -6.04 24.53
C ILE A 82 18.56 -5.25 24.11
N PHE A 83 19.35 -4.72 25.06
CA PHE A 83 20.65 -4.06 24.85
C PHE A 83 21.68 -4.27 25.98
N GLU A 84 21.53 -5.29 26.83
CA GLU A 84 22.27 -5.42 28.11
C GLU A 84 23.80 -5.35 27.99
N ASN A 85 24.37 -5.79 26.87
CA ASN A 85 25.82 -5.88 26.66
C ASN A 85 26.38 -4.85 25.67
N ASN A 86 25.54 -4.05 25.01
CA ASN A 86 25.99 -3.03 24.05
C ASN A 86 25.29 -1.70 24.31
N ASN A 87 25.83 -0.97 25.26
CA ASN A 87 25.21 0.26 25.68
C ASN A 87 25.20 1.34 24.58
N CYS A 88 26.19 1.37 23.66
CA CYS A 88 26.13 2.33 22.54
C CYS A 88 24.91 2.10 21.64
N ASP A 89 24.56 0.84 21.35
CA ASP A 89 23.35 0.54 20.57
C ASP A 89 22.09 1.01 21.29
N CYS A 90 22.05 0.88 22.62
CA CYS A 90 20.97 1.38 23.44
C CYS A 90 20.80 2.91 23.32
N TYR A 91 21.89 3.67 23.44
CA TYR A 91 21.85 5.13 23.31
C TYR A 91 21.55 5.58 21.88
N LYS A 92 22.06 4.88 20.86
CA LYS A 92 21.67 5.11 19.47
C LYS A 92 20.17 4.87 19.27
N PHE A 93 19.62 3.79 19.83
CA PHE A 93 18.19 3.52 19.82
C PHE A 93 17.40 4.65 20.48
N LEU A 94 17.73 5.07 21.71
CA LEU A 94 17.02 6.15 22.39
C LEU A 94 17.09 7.47 21.60
N THR A 95 18.25 7.79 21.02
CA THR A 95 18.46 9.00 20.22
C THR A 95 17.63 8.97 18.96
N TRP A 96 17.68 7.86 18.21
CA TRP A 96 16.89 7.64 17.01
C TRP A 96 15.39 7.68 17.32
N ALA A 97 14.94 6.98 18.36
CA ALA A 97 13.54 6.90 18.74
C ALA A 97 12.98 8.27 19.13
N LYS A 98 13.75 9.08 19.87
CA LYS A 98 13.40 10.48 20.16
C LYS A 98 13.32 11.31 18.88
N ALA A 99 14.34 11.24 18.02
CA ALA A 99 14.40 12.02 16.78
C ALA A 99 13.28 11.66 15.78
N LYS A 100 12.78 10.43 15.81
CA LYS A 100 11.69 9.95 14.95
C LYS A 100 10.33 9.90 15.66
N HIS A 101 10.22 10.42 16.88
CA HIS A 101 8.99 10.44 17.68
C HIS A 101 8.35 9.05 17.87
N ILE A 102 9.17 8.03 18.10
CA ILE A 102 8.73 6.66 18.35
C ILE A 102 8.34 6.52 19.82
N ASN A 103 7.17 5.95 20.09
CA ASN A 103 6.78 5.52 21.42
C ASN A 103 7.43 4.17 21.74
N TYR A 104 8.23 4.13 22.82
CA TYR A 104 8.90 2.92 23.32
C TYR A 104 8.60 2.64 24.81
N GLY A 105 7.53 3.23 25.33
CA GLY A 105 7.14 3.10 26.75
C GLY A 105 8.24 3.59 27.71
N ASN A 106 8.35 2.94 28.86
CA ASN A 106 9.28 3.30 29.93
C ASN A 106 10.64 2.57 29.82
N PHE A 107 11.11 2.34 28.59
CA PHE A 107 12.39 1.69 28.36
C PHE A 107 13.57 2.62 28.69
N THR A 108 14.57 2.10 29.38
CA THR A 108 15.77 2.83 29.82
C THR A 108 17.02 1.98 29.60
N CYS A 109 18.12 2.61 29.19
CA CYS A 109 19.42 1.95 29.13
C CYS A 109 20.03 1.82 30.53
N THR A 110 20.67 0.69 30.80
CA THR A 110 21.52 0.51 31.99
C THR A 110 22.71 1.46 31.88
N SER A 111 23.07 2.13 32.97
CA SER A 111 24.03 3.25 32.94
C SER A 111 25.38 2.86 32.33
N LEU A 112 25.72 3.47 31.20
CA LEU A 112 27.14 3.71 30.89
C LEU A 112 27.67 4.80 31.81
N VAL A 113 28.95 4.69 32.13
CA VAL A 113 29.76 5.85 32.48
C VAL A 113 29.79 6.75 31.24
N ASN A 114 28.96 7.80 31.25
CA ASN A 114 28.86 8.90 30.28
C ASN A 114 28.84 8.51 28.78
N PRO A 115 27.69 8.48 28.09
CA PRO A 115 27.59 8.14 26.66
C PRO A 115 28.36 9.10 25.72
N ASP A 116 28.58 10.35 26.14
CA ASP A 116 29.38 11.32 25.37
C ASP A 116 30.87 10.94 25.33
N SER A 117 31.34 10.18 26.33
CA SER A 117 32.71 9.68 26.37
C SER A 117 33.00 8.61 25.31
N PHE A 118 31.96 7.89 24.86
CA PHE A 118 32.09 6.81 23.88
C PHE A 118 31.73 7.21 22.44
N LYS A 119 31.31 8.47 22.20
CA LYS A 119 30.92 8.97 20.86
C LYS A 119 29.93 8.03 20.14
N CYS A 120 28.85 7.61 20.83
CA CYS A 120 27.83 6.74 20.24
C CYS A 120 26.97 7.50 19.21
N HIS A 121 27.43 7.59 17.95
CA HIS A 121 26.71 8.29 16.88
C HIS A 121 25.97 7.35 15.92
N ILE A 122 24.86 7.83 15.37
CA ILE A 122 24.17 7.18 14.25
C ILE A 122 25.05 7.34 13.00
N ASN A 123 25.27 6.26 12.26
CA ASN A 123 26.13 6.26 11.09
C ASN A 123 25.40 6.84 9.87
N LYS A 124 26.14 7.45 8.94
CA LYS A 124 25.59 7.97 7.68
C LYS A 124 24.77 6.91 6.92
N THR A 125 25.24 5.66 6.90
CA THR A 125 24.55 4.54 6.23
C THR A 125 23.17 4.25 6.83
N GLU A 126 22.99 4.41 8.15
CA GLU A 126 21.71 4.19 8.82
C GLU A 126 20.70 5.27 8.44
N GLU A 127 21.16 6.51 8.32
CA GLU A 127 20.35 7.63 7.85
C GLU A 127 19.97 7.47 6.37
N GLU A 128 20.93 7.11 5.51
CA GLU A 128 20.68 6.81 4.09
C GLU A 128 19.63 5.69 3.93
N ASN A 129 19.69 4.65 4.76
CA ASN A 129 18.71 3.56 4.73
C ASN A 129 17.30 4.03 5.12
N PHE A 130 17.19 4.90 6.12
CA PHE A 130 15.92 5.54 6.49
C PHE A 130 15.35 6.39 5.34
N ILE A 131 16.18 7.23 4.71
CA ILE A 131 15.77 8.04 3.55
C ILE A 131 15.35 7.14 2.37
N LYS A 132 16.06 6.04 2.14
CA LYS A 132 15.70 5.06 1.12
C LYS A 132 14.33 4.44 1.40
N CYS A 133 14.04 4.07 2.64
CA CYS A 133 12.73 3.55 3.03
C CYS A 133 11.61 4.56 2.77
N LEU A 134 11.81 5.85 3.09
CA LEU A 134 10.80 6.89 2.88
C LEU A 134 10.41 7.06 1.41
N LYS A 135 11.34 6.79 0.49
CA LYS A 135 11.14 6.87 -0.96
C LYS A 135 10.44 5.64 -1.54
N VAL A 136 10.23 4.58 -0.75
CA VAL A 136 9.52 3.40 -1.23
C VAL A 136 8.03 3.72 -1.33
N GLU A 137 7.56 3.85 -2.56
CA GLU A 137 6.12 3.90 -2.82
C GLU A 137 5.51 2.51 -2.61
N PRO A 138 4.43 2.38 -1.82
CA PRO A 138 3.73 1.11 -1.73
C PRO A 138 3.19 0.76 -3.11
N LYS A 139 3.49 -0.45 -3.59
CA LYS A 139 2.80 -1.00 -4.75
C LYS A 139 1.33 -1.16 -4.39
N MET A 140 0.51 -0.18 -4.79
CA MET A 140 -0.93 -0.26 -4.64
C MET A 140 -1.40 -1.40 -5.56
N TYR A 141 -1.69 -2.55 -4.98
CA TYR A 141 -2.25 -3.68 -5.71
C TYR A 141 -3.68 -3.31 -6.14
N ILE A 142 -3.79 -2.67 -7.30
CA ILE A 142 -5.09 -2.48 -7.95
C ILE A 142 -5.54 -3.87 -8.37
N SER A 143 -6.57 -4.39 -7.70
CA SER A 143 -7.13 -5.70 -8.00
C SER A 143 -7.41 -5.81 -9.49
N ARG A 144 -6.93 -6.88 -10.14
CA ARG A 144 -7.20 -7.17 -11.55
C ARG A 144 -8.69 -7.05 -11.88
N TYR A 145 -9.56 -7.37 -10.93
CA TYR A 145 -11.02 -7.20 -11.05
C TYR A 145 -11.44 -5.75 -11.33
N ILE A 146 -10.82 -4.75 -10.68
CA ILE A 146 -11.13 -3.33 -10.90
C ILE A 146 -10.78 -2.96 -12.35
N ILE A 147 -9.63 -3.41 -12.85
CA ILE A 147 -9.18 -3.18 -14.22
C ILE A 147 -10.14 -3.87 -15.22
N PHE A 148 -10.50 -5.13 -15.00
CA PHE A 148 -11.42 -5.83 -15.88
C PHE A 148 -12.84 -5.21 -15.85
N SER A 149 -13.31 -4.79 -14.68
CA SER A 149 -14.61 -4.15 -14.52
C SER A 149 -14.67 -2.80 -15.25
N SER A 150 -13.63 -1.98 -15.18
CA SER A 150 -13.58 -0.69 -15.86
C SER A 150 -13.53 -0.85 -17.38
N ILE A 151 -12.78 -1.84 -17.87
CA ILE A 151 -12.74 -2.20 -19.30
C ILE A 151 -14.14 -2.64 -19.77
N LEU A 152 -14.80 -3.52 -19.02
CA LEU A 152 -16.14 -4.02 -19.38
C LEU A 152 -17.17 -2.88 -19.42
N ILE A 153 -17.15 -1.99 -18.43
CA ILE A 153 -18.02 -0.80 -18.39
C ILE A 153 -17.75 0.10 -19.60
N GLY A 154 -16.48 0.32 -19.96
CA GLY A 154 -16.10 1.08 -21.16
C GLY A 154 -16.66 0.47 -22.45
N ILE A 155 -16.55 -0.85 -22.61
CA ILE A 155 -17.10 -1.57 -23.77
C ILE A 155 -18.62 -1.43 -23.84
N VAL A 156 -19.32 -1.63 -22.71
CA VAL A 156 -20.78 -1.49 -22.65
C VAL A 156 -21.21 -0.06 -23.01
N ALA A 157 -20.53 0.96 -22.50
CA ALA A 157 -20.81 2.35 -22.82
C ALA A 157 -20.64 2.64 -24.32
N VAL A 158 -19.57 2.14 -24.93
CA VAL A 158 -19.34 2.28 -26.39
C VAL A 158 -20.44 1.57 -27.18
N CYS A 159 -20.84 0.35 -26.80
CA CYS A 159 -21.93 -0.39 -27.44
C CYS A 159 -23.27 0.37 -27.34
N LEU A 160 -23.57 0.99 -26.19
CA LEU A 160 -24.77 1.80 -25.99
C LEU A 160 -24.75 3.06 -26.85
N ILE A 161 -23.60 3.74 -26.97
CA ILE A 161 -23.43 4.90 -27.85
C ILE A 161 -23.67 4.49 -29.31
N ILE A 162 -23.05 3.40 -29.77
CA ILE A 162 -23.24 2.88 -31.14
C ILE A 162 -24.71 2.53 -31.37
N CYS A 163 -25.36 1.83 -30.44
CA CYS A 163 -26.79 1.52 -30.52
C CYS A 163 -27.65 2.78 -30.61
N CYS A 164 -27.34 3.81 -29.80
CA CYS A 164 -28.05 5.08 -29.83
C CYS A 164 -27.87 5.80 -31.17
N LEU A 165 -26.65 5.84 -31.72
CA LEU A 165 -26.35 6.42 -33.02
C LEU A 165 -27.05 5.66 -34.16
N CYS A 166 -27.02 4.33 -34.14
CA CYS A 166 -27.72 3.46 -35.09
C CYS A 166 -29.23 3.65 -35.04
N ARG A 167 -29.83 3.69 -33.84
CA ARG A 167 -31.26 3.92 -33.64
C ARG A 167 -31.67 5.32 -34.12
N ARG A 168 -30.88 6.36 -33.81
CA ARG A 168 -31.09 7.73 -34.32
C ARG A 168 -31.02 7.78 -35.85
N ARG A 169 -30.04 7.13 -36.47
CA ARG A 169 -29.93 7.04 -37.94
C ARG A 169 -31.11 6.29 -38.56
N SER A 170 -31.53 5.18 -37.97
CA SER A 170 -32.69 4.39 -38.44
C SER A 170 -33.99 5.20 -38.38
N LEU A 171 -34.24 5.91 -37.28
CA LEU A 171 -35.41 6.79 -37.14
C LEU A 171 -35.41 7.93 -38.17
N ARG A 172 -34.25 8.55 -38.43
CA ARG A 172 -34.11 9.56 -39.50
C ARG A 172 -34.45 8.98 -40.87
N LYS A 173 -33.98 7.77 -41.19
CA LYS A 173 -34.33 7.07 -42.45
C LYS A 173 -35.83 6.78 -42.57
N LYS A 174 -36.49 6.32 -41.50
CA LYS A 174 -37.95 6.08 -41.48
C LYS A 174 -38.75 7.38 -41.71
N LYS A 175 -38.37 8.48 -41.06
CA LYS A 175 -39.00 9.81 -41.27
C LYS A 175 -38.79 10.31 -42.72
N ALA A 176 -37.60 10.15 -43.28
CA ALA A 176 -37.30 10.53 -44.66
C ALA A 176 -38.12 9.72 -45.69
N LYS A 177 -38.26 8.40 -45.50
CA LYS A 177 -39.12 7.55 -46.34
C LYS A 177 -40.59 7.97 -46.27
N SER A 178 -41.10 8.29 -45.07
CA SER A 178 -42.50 8.72 -44.87
C SER A 178 -42.79 10.06 -45.54
N ARG A 179 -41.88 11.05 -45.44
CA ARG A 179 -42.01 12.35 -46.14
C ARG A 179 -42.02 12.19 -47.66
N LYS A 180 -41.16 11.31 -48.23
CA LYS A 180 -41.15 11.05 -49.68
C LYS A 180 -42.48 10.48 -50.20
N LYS A 181 -43.13 9.57 -49.44
CA LYS A 181 -44.45 9.02 -49.79
C LYS A 181 -45.54 10.09 -49.79
N ILE A 182 -45.57 10.96 -48.77
CA ILE A 182 -46.55 12.06 -48.69
C ILE A 182 -46.39 13.04 -49.87
N VAL A 183 -45.14 13.39 -50.22
CA VAL A 183 -44.85 14.26 -51.37
C VAL A 183 -45.27 13.62 -52.70
N GLN A 184 -45.08 12.30 -52.87
CA GLN A 184 -45.54 11.59 -54.07
C GLN A 184 -47.07 11.55 -54.18
N GLN A 185 -47.79 11.26 -53.08
CA GLN A 185 -49.26 11.28 -53.06
C GLN A 185 -49.82 12.67 -53.36
N THR A 186 -49.32 13.71 -52.69
CA THR A 186 -49.73 15.11 -52.96
C THR A 186 -49.37 15.57 -54.39
N SER A 187 -48.29 15.06 -54.99
CA SER A 187 -47.98 15.34 -56.40
C SER A 187 -48.93 14.63 -57.37
N GLN A 188 -49.39 13.42 -57.03
CA GLN A 188 -50.36 12.67 -57.84
C GLN A 188 -51.76 13.31 -57.75
N GLU A 189 -52.22 13.72 -56.57
CA GLU A 189 -53.48 14.45 -56.41
C GLU A 189 -53.49 15.78 -57.19
N LYS A 190 -52.39 16.54 -57.15
CA LYS A 190 -52.25 17.79 -57.92
C LYS A 190 -52.29 17.56 -59.43
N LYS A 191 -51.69 16.48 -59.93
CA LYS A 191 -51.76 16.12 -61.36
C LYS A 191 -53.19 15.76 -61.77
N LEU A 192 -53.90 15.00 -60.95
CA LEU A 192 -55.28 14.59 -61.24
C LEU A 192 -56.25 15.79 -61.29
N THR A 193 -56.08 16.77 -60.39
CA THR A 193 -56.89 18.00 -60.36
C THR A 193 -56.59 18.97 -61.51
N THR A 194 -55.38 18.96 -62.06
CA THR A 194 -55.01 19.82 -63.20
C THR A 194 -55.49 19.27 -64.55
N THR A 195 -55.93 18.01 -64.63
CA THR A 195 -56.36 17.37 -65.89
C THR A 195 -57.88 17.47 -66.12
N ILE A 196 -58.62 18.06 -65.18
CA ILE A 196 -60.10 18.13 -65.18
C ILE A 196 -60.61 19.54 -65.60
N TYR A 197 -59.70 20.46 -65.96
CA TYR A 197 -60.00 21.78 -66.53
C TYR A 197 -59.36 21.91 -67.91
#